data_AF-A0A4Q5PK07-F1
#
_entry.id   AF-A0A4Q5PK07-F1
#
_cell.length_a   1.000
_cell.length_b   1.000
_cell.length_c   1.000
_cell.angle_alpha   90.00
_cell.angle_beta   90.00
_cell.angle_gamma   90.00
#
_symmetry.space_group_name_H-M   'P 1'
#
loop_
_entity.id
_entity.type
_entity.pdbx_description
1 polymer ?
#
loop_
_entity_poly.entity_id
_entity_poly.type
_entity_poly.pdbx_seq_one_letter_code
_entity_poly.pdbx_strand_id
1 'polypeptide(L)' 'MNTINLVLTVCSVMSPNTCEERNIIFAADFSLKQCVMAAQPYIAQWAGEHPNWTTIKWRCEYPHHNDKA' A
#
# COMPACT_ATOMS: atom_id res chain seq x y z
N MET A 1 13.84 1.60 14.27
CA MET A 1 12.84 0.73 13.63
C MET A 1 11.43 1.18 13.96
N ASN A 2 10.78 1.80 12.99
CA ASN A 2 9.35 2.10 12.99
C ASN A 2 8.62 1.01 12.20
N THR A 3 7.38 0.71 12.58
CA THR A 3 6.47 -0.06 11.72
C THR A 3 5.73 0.91 10.83
N ILE A 4 5.73 0.69 9.53
CA ILE A 4 5.03 1.52 8.54
C ILE A 4 4.00 0.68 7.83
N ASN A 5 2.84 1.28 7.58
CA ASN A 5 1.79 0.74 6.74
C ASN A 5 1.73 1.55 5.43
N LEU A 6 2.02 0.90 4.30
CA LEU A 6 1.79 1.43 2.97
C LEU A 6 0.39 0.98 2.51
N VAL A 7 -0.55 1.91 2.53
CA VAL A 7 -1.93 1.65 2.13
C VAL A 7 -2.10 1.97 0.66
N LEU A 8 -2.52 0.97 -0.11
CA LEU A 8 -2.86 1.07 -1.51
C LEU A 8 -4.38 1.09 -1.66
N THR A 9 -4.91 2.07 -2.38
CA THR A 9 -6.28 2.00 -2.91
C THR A 9 -6.19 1.38 -4.29
N VAL A 10 -6.81 0.23 -4.46
CA VAL A 10 -6.72 -0.58 -5.67
C VAL A 10 -8.11 -0.83 -6.21
N CYS A 11 -8.27 -0.84 -7.53
CA CYS A 11 -9.55 -1.13 -8.18
C CYS A 11 -9.43 -2.34 -9.10
N SER A 12 -10.48 -3.15 -9.19
CA SER A 12 -10.52 -4.33 -10.04
C SER A 12 -10.44 -3.94 -11.51
N VAL A 13 -9.57 -4.61 -12.27
CA VAL A 13 -9.46 -4.42 -13.72
C VAL A 13 -10.73 -4.84 -14.44
N MET A 14 -11.40 -5.89 -13.96
CA MET A 14 -12.66 -6.39 -14.54
C MET A 14 -13.89 -5.58 -14.11
N SER A 15 -13.79 -4.80 -13.03
CA SER A 15 -14.89 -4.00 -12.49
C SER A 15 -14.33 -2.73 -11.86
N PRO A 16 -14.06 -1.67 -12.64
CA PRO A 16 -13.34 -0.47 -12.19
C PRO A 16 -13.99 0.29 -11.03
N ASN A 17 -15.27 0.05 -10.75
CA ASN A 17 -15.99 0.64 -9.62
C ASN A 17 -15.81 -0.15 -8.31
N THR A 18 -15.19 -1.33 -8.37
CA THR A 18 -14.89 -2.17 -7.20
C THR A 18 -13.48 -1.86 -6.74
N CYS A 19 -13.36 -1.03 -5.69
CA CYS A 19 -12.10 -0.61 -5.13
C CYS A 19 -11.98 -1.00 -3.65
N GLU A 20 -10.77 -1.34 -3.23
CA GLU A 20 -10.46 -1.80 -1.88
C GLU A 20 -9.15 -1.17 -1.39
N GLU A 21 -8.97 -1.12 -0.07
CA GLU A 21 -7.68 -0.82 0.53
C GLU A 21 -6.87 -2.11 0.73
N ARG A 22 -5.56 -2.00 0.50
CA ARG A 22 -4.59 -3.07 0.69
C ARG A 22 -3.41 -2.53 1.50
N ASN A 23 -3.07 -3.24 2.57
CA ASN A 23 -2.06 -2.82 3.52
C ASN A 23 -0.78 -3.62 3.32
N ILE A 24 0.33 -2.92 3.09
CA ILE A 24 1.67 -3.51 3.06
C ILE A 24 2.40 -3.01 4.31
N ILE A 25 2.50 -3.88 5.31
CA ILE A 25 3.11 -3.54 6.59
C ILE A 25 4.55 -4.05 6.61
N PHE A 26 5.50 -3.16 6.94
CA PHE A 26 6.91 -3.51 7.04
C PHE A 26 7.62 -2.70 8.12
N ALA A 27 8.71 -3.26 8.64
CA ALA A 27 9.63 -2.55 9.51
C ALA A 27 10.59 -1.70 8.68
N ALA A 28 10.78 -0.44 9.07
CA ALA A 28 11.66 0.49 8.38
C ALA A 28 12.39 1.40 9.38
N ASP A 29 13.59 1.84 9.01
CA ASP A 29 14.36 2.82 9.80
C ASP A 29 14.17 4.25 9.32
N PHE A 30 13.08 4.52 8.60
CA PHE A 30 12.78 5.82 8.02
C PHE A 30 11.41 6.38 8.48
N SER A 31 11.21 7.67 8.23
CA SER A 31 9.95 8.39 8.53
C SER A 31 8.88 8.18 7.45
N LEU A 32 7.62 8.55 7.73
CA LEU A 32 6.54 8.50 6.73
C LEU A 32 6.83 9.33 5.47
N LYS A 33 7.51 10.48 5.60
CA LYS A 33 7.92 11.28 4.43
C LYS A 33 8.91 10.52 3.55
N GLN A 34 9.85 9.81 4.15
CA GLN A 34 10.80 8.98 3.42
C GLN A 34 10.14 7.74 2.83
N CYS A 35 9.14 7.16 3.51
CA CYS A 35 8.31 6.09 2.94
C CYS A 35 7.70 6.51 1.61
N VAL A 36 7.14 7.72 1.52
CA VAL A 36 6.55 8.22 0.27
C VAL A 36 7.57 8.24 -0.88
N MET A 37 8.83 8.57 -0.59
CA MET A 37 9.90 8.57 -1.59
C MET A 37 10.40 7.16 -1.96
N ALA A 38 10.16 6.18 -1.09
CA ALA A 38 10.63 4.81 -1.23
C ALA A 38 9.51 3.81 -1.59
N ALA A 39 8.25 4.25 -1.69
CA ALA A 39 7.08 3.39 -1.84
C ALA A 39 6.98 2.74 -3.22
N GLN A 40 7.45 3.41 -4.29
CA GLN A 40 7.32 2.97 -5.67
C GLN A 40 7.74 1.51 -5.93
N PRO A 41 8.93 1.03 -5.49
CA PRO A 41 9.32 -0.37 -5.68
C PRO A 41 8.36 -1.36 -5.00
N TYR A 42 7.86 -1.06 -3.80
CA TYR A 42 6.89 -1.90 -3.10
C TYR A 42 5.56 -1.97 -3.85
N ILE A 43 5.09 -0.83 -4.36
CA ILE A 43 3.87 -0.75 -5.17
C ILE A 43 4.04 -1.55 -6.47
N ALA A 44 5.19 -1.41 -7.13
CA ALA A 44 5.48 -2.11 -8.38
C ALA A 44 5.53 -3.63 -8.18
N GLN A 45 6.15 -4.11 -7.09
CA GLN A 45 6.15 -5.51 -6.73
C GLN A 45 4.72 -6.02 -6.50
N TRP A 46 3.95 -5.33 -5.65
CA TRP A 46 2.58 -5.72 -5.34
C TRP A 46 1.69 -5.76 -6.61
N ALA A 47 1.81 -4.76 -7.48
CA ALA A 47 1.07 -4.71 -8.74
C ALA A 47 1.46 -5.86 -9.68
N GLY A 48 2.76 -6.22 -9.74
CA GLY A 48 3.23 -7.38 -10.50
C GLY A 48 2.69 -8.71 -9.99
N GLU A 49 2.51 -8.83 -8.67
CA GLU A 49 1.91 -10.01 -8.03
C GLU A 49 0.38 -10.05 -8.20
N HIS A 50 -0.27 -8.91 -8.47
CA HIS A 50 -1.74 -8.76 -8.44
C HIS A 50 -2.29 -8.15 -9.76
N PRO A 51 -2.17 -8.85 -10.91
CA PRO A 51 -2.49 -8.31 -12.23
C PRO A 51 -3.98 -7.98 -12.45
N ASN A 52 -4.87 -8.49 -11.61
CA ASN A 52 -6.31 -8.20 -11.67
C ASN A 52 -6.69 -6.87 -10.99
N TRP A 53 -5.70 -6.16 -10.43
CA TRP A 53 -5.90 -4.93 -9.66
C TRP A 53 -5.02 -3.80 -10.18
N THR A 54 -5.57 -2.59 -10.19
CA THR A 54 -4.85 -1.36 -10.53
C THR A 54 -4.73 -0.48 -9.30
N THR A 55 -3.51 -0.10 -8.93
CA THR A 55 -3.29 0.89 -7.85
C THR A 55 -3.64 2.29 -8.36
N ILE A 56 -4.62 2.94 -7.74
CA ILE A 56 -5.09 4.28 -8.13
C ILE A 56 -4.62 5.38 -7.17
N LYS A 57 -4.32 5.02 -5.93
CA LYS A 57 -3.84 5.93 -4.89
C LYS A 57 -3.04 5.14 -3.86
N TRP A 58 -2.13 5.81 -3.18
CA TRP A 58 -1.40 5.21 -2.07
C TRP A 58 -1.01 6.28 -1.04
N ARG A 59 -0.75 5.82 0.20
CA ARG A 59 -0.27 6.65 1.31
C ARG A 59 0.58 5.83 2.27
N CYS A 60 1.49 6.50 2.97
CA CYS A 60 2.21 5.90 4.09
C CYS A 60 1.65 6.42 5.41
N GLU A 61 1.38 5.51 6.33
CA GLU A 61 0.92 5.83 7.68
C GLU A 61 1.57 4.90 8.72
N TYR A 62 1.44 5.25 10.00
CA TYR A 62 1.76 4.31 11.06
C TYR A 62 0.56 3.36 11.24
N PRO A 63 0.79 2.05 11.48
CA PRO A 63 -0.30 1.09 11.64
C PRO A 63 -1.27 1.55 12.72
N HIS A 64 -2.56 1.64 12.40
CA HIS A 64 -3.58 1.85 13.41
C HIS A 64 -3.94 0.52 14.06
N HIS A 65 -4.23 0.54 15.36
CA HIS A 65 -4.60 -0.63 16.15
C HIS A 65 -5.93 -1.30 15.73
N ASN A 66 -6.56 -0.81 14.65
CA ASN A 66 -7.88 -1.21 14.18
C ASN A 66 -7.91 -1.64 12.70
N ASP A 67 -6.77 -1.68 12.01
CA ASP A 67 -6.66 -2.30 10.70
C ASP A 67 -6.65 -3.82 10.89
N LYS A 68 -7.84 -4.41 10.78
CA LYS A 68 -8.02 -5.86 10.85
C LYS A 68 -7.23 -6.50 9.72
N ALA A 69 -6.26 -7.32 10.12
CA ALA A 69 -5.61 -8.33 9.28
C ALA A 69 -6.62 -9.34 8.73
#